data_AF-E3ZTT9-F1
#
_entry.id   AF-E3ZTT9-F1
#
_cell.length_a   1.000
_cell.length_b   1.000
_cell.length_c   1.000
_cell.angle_alpha   90.00
_cell.angle_beta   90.00
_cell.angle_gamma   90.00
#
_symmetry.space_group_name_H-M   'P 1'
#
loop_
_entity.id
_entity.type
_entity.pdbx_description
1 polymer ?
#
loop_
_entity_poly.entity_id
_entity_poly.type
_entity_poly.pdbx_seq_one_letter_code
_entity_poly.pdbx_strand_id
1 'polypeptide(L)' 'AGAKGIKTQVSGRLGGADIARAEHYSEGTVPLHTLRADIDYAWEEADTTYGKLGVKVWIYRGEVLPTKKNNVEGGK' A
#
# COMPACT_ATOMS: atom_id res chain seq x y z
N ALA A 1 13.87 6.80 -3.83
CA ALA A 1 12.40 6.77 -3.65
C ALA A 1 12.09 7.21 -2.22
N GLY A 2 11.26 8.23 -2.01
CA GLY A 2 11.05 8.88 -0.71
C GLY A 2 9.81 8.38 0.07
N ALA A 3 9.50 7.09 -0.04
CA ALA A 3 8.40 6.51 0.73
C ALA A 3 8.77 6.43 2.21
N LYS A 4 7.82 6.76 3.10
CA LYS A 4 8.01 6.70 4.56
C LYS A 4 7.74 5.31 5.13
N GLY A 5 7.06 4.46 4.36
CA GLY A 5 6.90 3.05 4.68
C GLY A 5 6.31 2.28 3.51
N ILE A 6 6.56 0.98 3.52
CA ILE A 6 6.01 0.02 2.57
C ILE A 6 5.57 -1.23 3.33
N LYS A 7 4.44 -1.80 2.91
CA LYS A 7 4.03 -3.15 3.28
C LYS A 7 3.77 -3.91 2.00
N THR A 8 4.32 -5.11 1.90
CA THR A 8 4.07 -6.03 0.79
C THR A 8 3.56 -7.33 1.37
N GLN A 9 2.50 -7.86 0.80
CA GLN A 9 1.93 -9.14 1.18
C GLN A 9 1.73 -9.98 -0.06
N VAL A 10 2.30 -11.18 -0.07
CA VAL A 10 2.14 -12.15 -1.15
C VAL A 10 1.41 -13.36 -0.59
N SER A 11 0.36 -13.80 -1.28
CA SER A 11 -0.46 -14.94 -0.89
C SER A 11 -0.59 -15.93 -2.03
N GLY A 12 -0.45 -17.22 -1.74
CA GLY A 12 -0.64 -18.30 -2.68
C GLY A 12 0.29 -19.48 -2.41
N ARG A 13 0.52 -20.32 -3.41
CA ARG A 13 1.44 -21.47 -3.32
C ARG A 13 2.89 -21.01 -3.49
N LEU A 14 3.40 -20.33 -2.46
CA LEU A 14 4.75 -19.75 -2.46
C LEU A 14 5.80 -20.85 -2.69
N GLY A 15 6.63 -20.68 -3.72
CA GLY A 15 7.68 -21.64 -4.09
C GLY A 15 7.17 -22.99 -4.61
N GLY A 16 5.88 -23.10 -5.00
CA GLY A 16 5.30 -24.36 -5.46
C GLY A 16 4.89 -25.32 -4.34
N ALA A 17 4.82 -24.84 -3.08
CA ALA A 17 4.33 -25.64 -1.97
C ALA A 17 2.86 -26.09 -2.17
N ASP A 18 2.51 -27.27 -1.67
CA ASP A 18 1.14 -27.80 -1.78
C ASP A 18 0.10 -27.00 -1.00
N ILE A 19 0.52 -26.35 0.09
CA ILE A 19 -0.36 -25.53 0.92
C ILE A 19 -0.07 -24.06 0.66
N ALA A 20 -1.13 -23.29 0.35
CA ALA A 20 -1.02 -21.85 0.16
C ALA A 20 -0.70 -21.15 1.48
N ARG A 21 0.22 -20.19 1.43
CA ARG A 21 0.65 -19.37 2.57
C ARG A 21 0.57 -17.89 2.21
N ALA A 22 0.48 -17.05 3.24
CA ALA A 22 0.57 -15.60 3.10
C ALA A 22 1.79 -15.10 3.85
N GLU A 23 2.76 -14.56 3.12
CA GLU A 23 3.95 -13.94 3.68
C GLU A 23 3.82 -12.43 3.48
N HIS A 24 4.20 -11.69 4.51
CA HIS A 24 4.21 -10.23 4.44
C HIS A 24 5.53 -9.71 4.96
N TYR A 25 5.95 -8.60 4.39
CA TYR A 25 7.09 -7.82 4.83
C TYR A 25 6.67 -6.37 4.94
N SER A 26 7.15 -5.69 5.96
CA SER A 26 6.89 -4.27 6.16
C SER A 26 8.16 -3.58 6.58
N GLU A 27 8.44 -2.45 5.95
CA GLU A 27 9.58 -1.60 6.23
C GLU A 27 9.10 -0.16 6.41
N GLY A 28 9.59 0.52 7.45
CA GLY A 28 9.10 1.84 7.82
C GLY A 28 7.72 1.82 8.48
N THR A 29 7.01 2.95 8.45
CA THR A 29 5.71 3.10 9.13
C THR A 29 4.57 3.06 8.12
N VAL A 30 3.56 2.20 8.33
CA VAL A 30 2.37 2.13 7.47
C VAL A 30 1.11 2.21 8.36
N PRO A 31 0.60 3.41 8.66
CA PRO A 31 -0.51 3.59 9.58
C PRO A 31 -1.88 3.34 8.91
N LEU A 32 -2.30 2.09 8.82
CA LEU A 32 -3.54 1.68 8.11
C LEU A 32 -4.84 2.24 8.71
N HIS A 33 -4.85 2.64 9.98
CA HIS A 33 -6.05 3.18 10.63
C HIS A 33 -6.15 4.71 10.53
N THR A 34 -5.12 5.38 10.01
CA THR A 34 -5.06 6.85 9.98
C THR A 34 -5.58 7.38 8.65
N LEU A 35 -6.81 7.90 8.61
CA LEU A 35 -7.45 8.37 7.36
C LEU A 35 -6.73 9.53 6.66
N ARG A 36 -5.93 10.33 7.39
CA ARG A 36 -5.12 11.42 6.82
C ARG A 36 -3.81 10.94 6.17
N ALA A 37 -3.46 9.66 6.32
CA ALA A 37 -2.27 9.10 5.73
C ALA A 37 -2.50 8.86 4.22
N ASP A 38 -1.58 9.35 3.40
CA ASP A 38 -1.53 9.05 1.97
C ASP A 38 -0.94 7.66 1.78
N ILE A 39 -1.82 6.68 1.58
CA ILE A 39 -1.47 5.28 1.39
C ILE A 39 -1.96 4.85 0.02
N ASP A 40 -1.00 4.54 -0.85
CA ASP A 40 -1.24 3.98 -2.17
C ASP A 40 -1.35 2.46 -2.04
N TYR A 41 -2.49 1.90 -2.46
CA TYR A 41 -2.74 0.46 -2.42
C TYR A 41 -2.90 -0.09 -3.83
N ALA A 42 -2.14 -1.13 -4.14
CA ALA A 42 -2.26 -1.88 -5.38
C ALA A 42 -2.39 -3.37 -5.08
N TRP A 43 -3.19 -4.06 -5.89
CA TRP A 43 -3.30 -5.50 -5.86
C TRP A 43 -3.26 -6.04 -7.28
N GLU A 44 -2.42 -7.04 -7.49
CA GLU A 44 -2.26 -7.72 -8.75
C GLU A 44 -2.10 -9.23 -8.55
N GLU A 45 -2.45 -9.99 -9.58
CA GLU A 45 -2.25 -11.44 -9.63
C GLU A 45 -1.05 -11.77 -10.53
N ALA A 46 -0.14 -12.60 -10.04
CA ALA A 46 0.93 -13.18 -10.84
C ALA A 46 0.56 -14.61 -11.22
N ASP A 47 0.49 -14.87 -12.53
CA ASP A 47 0.29 -16.21 -13.06
C ASP A 47 1.61 -16.99 -12.97
N THR A 48 1.59 -18.13 -12.28
CA THR A 48 2.73 -19.03 -12.13
C THR A 48 2.36 -20.43 -12.61
N THR A 49 3.36 -21.29 -12.82
CA THR A 49 3.17 -22.69 -13.22
C THR A 49 2.31 -23.50 -12.25
N TYR A 50 2.28 -23.11 -10.97
CA TYR A 50 1.59 -23.84 -9.91
C TYR A 50 0.26 -23.19 -9.48
N GLY A 51 -0.19 -22.17 -10.21
CA GLY A 51 -1.41 -21.42 -9.93
C GLY A 51 -1.14 -19.91 -9.87
N LYS A 52 -2.05 -19.17 -9.24
CA LYS A 52 -1.95 -17.72 -9.10
C LYS A 52 -1.36 -17.31 -7.75
N LEU A 53 -0.50 -16.28 -7.76
CA LEU A 53 -0.01 -15.60 -6.58
C LEU A 53 -0.64 -14.21 -6.49
N GLY A 54 -1.34 -13.91 -5.41
CA GLY A 54 -1.85 -12.57 -5.14
C GLY A 54 -0.78 -11.70 -4.50
N VAL A 55 -0.47 -10.55 -5.09
CA VAL A 55 0.49 -9.57 -4.57
C VAL A 55 -0.26 -8.30 -4.18
N LYS A 56 -0.20 -7.94 -2.91
CA LYS A 56 -0.77 -6.71 -2.33
C LYS A 56 0.36 -5.81 -1.86
N VAL A 57 0.32 -4.55 -2.26
CA VAL A 57 1.34 -3.56 -1.89
C VAL A 57 0.65 -2.33 -1.32
N TRP A 58 1.18 -1.83 -0.20
CA TRP A 58 0.82 -0.55 0.40
C TRP A 58 2.08 0.32 0.46
N ILE A 59 2.02 1.52 -0.12
CA ILE A 59 3.10 2.50 -0.08
C ILE A 59 2.61 3.74 0.67
N TYR A 60 3.25 4.05 1.78
CA TYR A 60 2.97 5.25 2.57
C TYR A 60 3.89 6.39 2.13
N ARG A 61 3.29 7.46 1.60
CA ARG A 61 4.01 8.63 1.07
C ARG A 61 4.07 9.81 2.06
N GLY A 62 3.27 9.79 3.12
CA GLY A 62 3.20 10.87 4.11
C GLY A 62 1.76 11.19 4.50
N GLU A 63 1.56 12.27 5.25
CA GLU A 63 0.21 12.72 5.61
C GLU A 63 -0.21 13.85 4.69
N VAL A 64 -1.46 13.81 4.21
CA VAL A 64 -2.06 14.94 3.50
C VAL A 64 -2.73 15.81 4.54
N LEU A 65 -2.13 16.98 4.82
CA LEU A 65 -2.81 17.99 5.63
C LEU A 65 -3.89 18.65 4.76
N PRO A 66 -5.14 18.79 5.25
CA PRO A 66 -6.14 19.56 4.54
C PRO A 66 -5.66 21.01 4.45
N THR A 67 -5.20 21.42 3.27
CA THR A 67 -4.91 22.82 2.99
C THR A 67 -6.25 23.55 3.00
N LYS A 68 -6.46 24.39 4.01
CA LYS A 68 -7.55 25.36 4.02
C LYS A 68 -7.40 26.17 2.72
N LYS A 69 -8.29 25.99 1.75
CA LYS A 69 -8.38 26.89 0.60
C LYS A 69 -8.70 28.26 1.18
N ASN A 70 -7.71 29.13 1.26
CA ASN A 70 -7.94 30.54 1.53
C ASN A 70 -8.65 31.07 0.29
N ASN A 71 -9.99 31.07 0.32
CA ASN A 71 -10.78 31.92 -0.55
C ASN A 71 -10.33 33.34 -0.22
N VAL A 72 -9.46 33.89 -1.06
CA VAL A 72 -9.16 35.31 -1.04
C VAL A 72 -10.44 35.95 -1.59
N GLU A 73 -11.36 36.28 -0.68
CA GLU A 73 -12.39 37.29 -0.93
C GLU A 73 -11.65 38.61 -1.13
N GLY A 74 -11.23 38.83 -2.39
CA GLY A 74 -10.72 40.09 -2.85
C GLY A 74 -11.88 41.07 -2.97
N GLY A 75 -12.14 41.81 -1.90
CA GLY A 75 -12.95 43.01 -1.95
C GLY A 75 -12.24 44.11 -2.76
N LYS A 76 -12.95 44.63 -3.76
CA LYS A 76 -13.23 46.06 -3.96
C LYS A 76 -14.37 46.19 -4.97
#